data_AF-A0A450ZIY2-F1
#
_entry.id   AF-A0A450ZIY2-F1
#
_cell.length_a   1.000
_cell.length_b   1.000
_cell.length_c   1.000
_cell.angle_alpha   90.00
_cell.angle_beta   90.00
_cell.angle_gamma   90.00
#
_symmetry.space_group_name_H-M   'P 1'
#
loop_
_entity.id
_entity.type
_entity.pdbx_description
1 polymer ?
#
loop_
_entity_poly.entity_id
_entity_poly.type
_entity_poly.pdbx_seq_one_letter_code
_entity_poly.pdbx_strand_id
1 'polypeptide(L)' 'MALHSSASRIADGKLVHGELERALARCLGTEDCVIFVDEDATNVTTIGRLFFERDLIVYDSLLP' A
#
# COMPACT_ATOMS: atom_id res chain seq x y z
N MET A 1 1.65 -18.80 17.91
CA MET A 1 2.08 -17.55 17.26
C MET A 1 0.85 -16.91 16.65
N ALA A 2 0.44 -15.72 17.10
CA ALA A 2 -0.77 -15.07 16.57
C ALA A 2 -0.52 -14.59 15.13
N LEU A 3 -1.32 -15.06 14.18
CA LEU A 3 -1.24 -14.71 12.75
C LEU A 3 -1.95 -13.38 12.42
N HIS A 4 -2.64 -12.78 13.40
CA HIS A 4 -3.41 -11.55 13.21
C HIS A 4 -2.71 -10.36 13.90
N SER A 5 -2.82 -9.17 13.31
CA SER A 5 -2.40 -7.90 13.92
C SER A 5 -3.53 -7.34 14.78
N SER A 6 -3.23 -6.88 16.00
CA SER A 6 -4.22 -6.19 16.85
C SER A 6 -4.05 -4.68 16.89
N ALA A 7 -3.07 -4.14 16.17
CA ALA A 7 -2.82 -2.71 16.05
C ALA A 7 -2.19 -2.36 14.69
N SER A 8 -1.88 -1.08 14.48
CA SER A 8 -1.21 -0.60 13.28
C SER A 8 0.19 -1.19 13.14
N ARG A 9 0.79 -1.07 11.94
CA ARG A 9 2.16 -1.56 11.68
C ARG A 9 3.20 -0.98 12.65
N ILE A 10 3.06 0.28 13.05
CA ILE A 10 3.97 0.95 13.99
C ILE A 10 3.83 0.36 15.40
N ALA A 11 2.62 -0.03 15.79
CA ALA A 11 2.33 -0.51 17.14
C ALA A 11 2.47 -2.03 17.29
N ASP A 12 2.13 -2.82 16.27
CA ASP A 12 2.14 -4.29 16.29
C ASP A 12 2.41 -4.89 14.89
N GLY A 13 3.48 -4.41 14.24
CA GLY A 13 3.92 -4.92 12.95
C GLY A 13 4.37 -6.38 13.03
N LYS A 14 3.73 -7.26 12.23
CA LYS A 14 4.11 -8.68 12.10
C LYS A 14 5.10 -8.89 10.95
N LEU A 15 6.01 -9.85 11.12
CA LEU A 15 7.01 -10.21 10.10
C LEU A 15 6.37 -10.70 8.79
N VAL A 16 5.22 -11.37 8.87
CA VAL A 16 4.50 -11.92 7.71
C VAL A 16 4.13 -10.84 6.68
N HIS A 17 3.87 -9.61 7.13
CA HIS A 17 3.57 -8.48 6.23
C HIS A 17 4.77 -8.17 5.35
N GLY A 18 5.97 -8.10 5.93
CA GLY A 18 7.22 -7.87 5.19
C GLY A 18 7.66 -9.04 4.31
N GLU A 19 7.25 -10.27 4.64
CA GLU A 19 7.44 -11.42 3.75
C GLU A 19 6.55 -11.34 2.51
N LEU A 20 5.28 -10.97 2.70
CA LEU A 20 4.33 -10.74 1.62
C LEU A 20 4.77 -9.58 0.72
N GLU A 21 5.14 -8.44 1.32
CA GLU A 21 5.63 -7.25 0.60
C GLU A 21 6.82 -7.60 -0.30
N ARG A 22 7.83 -8.30 0.23
CA ARG A 22 8.99 -8.75 -0.57
C ARG A 22 8.61 -9.75 -1.65
N ALA A 23 7.63 -10.63 -1.41
CA ALA A 23 7.15 -11.57 -2.41
C ALA A 23 6.43 -10.86 -3.55
N LEU A 24 5.58 -9.87 -3.23
CA LEU A 24 4.88 -9.03 -4.20
C LEU A 24 5.86 -8.17 -5.01
N ALA A 25 6.84 -7.54 -4.36
CA ALA A 25 7.86 -6.74 -5.04
C ALA A 25 8.62 -7.56 -6.10
N ARG A 26 9.04 -8.78 -5.74
CA ARG A 26 9.67 -9.72 -6.68
C ARG A 26 8.73 -10.16 -7.80
N CYS A 27 7.46 -10.43 -7.48
CA CYS A 27 6.46 -10.85 -8.45
C CYS A 27 6.19 -9.77 -9.51
N LEU A 28 6.09 -8.52 -9.07
CA LEU A 28 5.79 -7.35 -9.91
C LEU A 28 7.03 -6.73 -10.56
N GLY A 29 8.24 -7.16 -10.17
CA GLY A 29 9.50 -6.61 -10.67
C GLY A 29 9.77 -5.17 -10.22
N THR A 30 9.26 -4.77 -9.05
CA THR A 30 9.48 -3.44 -8.46
C THR A 30 10.55 -3.50 -7.36
N GLU A 31 11.10 -2.33 -7.00
CA GLU A 31 12.13 -2.20 -5.96
C GLU A 31 11.58 -2.58 -4.57
N ASP A 32 10.35 -2.14 -4.25
CA ASP A 32 9.70 -2.43 -2.98
C ASP A 32 8.16 -2.41 -3.11
N CYS A 33 7.48 -2.91 -2.09
CA CYS A 33 6.02 -2.97 -1.99
C CYS A 33 5.56 -2.66 -0.57
N VAL A 34 4.47 -1.91 -0.44
CA VAL A 34 3.80 -1.68 0.84
C VAL A 34 2.35 -2.12 0.72
N ILE A 35 1.91 -2.97 1.65
CA ILE A 35 0.52 -3.45 1.69
C ILE A 35 -0.35 -2.60 2.62
N PHE A 36 -1.61 -2.41 2.22
CA PHE A 36 -2.67 -1.76 2.98
C PHE A 36 -3.79 -2.76 3.32
N VAL A 37 -4.70 -2.37 4.20
CA VAL A 37 -5.80 -3.24 4.67
C VAL A 37 -6.90 -3.38 3.61
N ASP A 38 -7.15 -2.34 2.82
CA ASP A 38 -8.15 -2.32 1.75
C ASP A 38 -7.69 -1.48 0.54
N GLU A 39 -8.40 -1.63 -0.58
CA GLU A 39 -8.08 -0.98 -1.86
C GLU A 39 -8.43 0.52 -1.88
N ASP A 40 -9.48 0.95 -1.18
CA ASP A 40 -9.88 2.36 -1.07
C ASP A 40 -8.78 3.16 -0.37
N ALA A 41 -8.24 2.60 0.72
CA ALA A 41 -7.12 3.14 1.47
C ALA A 41 -5.84 3.14 0.64
N THR A 42 -5.65 2.18 -0.27
CA THR A 42 -4.40 2.06 -1.06
C THR A 42 -4.24 3.24 -2.01
N ASN A 43 -5.22 3.49 -2.87
CA ASN A 43 -5.12 4.55 -3.88
C ASN A 43 -5.17 5.94 -3.24
N VAL A 44 -6.10 6.16 -2.31
CA VAL A 44 -6.26 7.46 -1.63
C VAL A 44 -4.99 7.82 -0.84
N THR A 45 -4.43 6.88 -0.08
CA THR A 45 -3.21 7.14 0.70
C THR A 45 -2.01 7.36 -0.20
N THR A 46 -1.84 6.54 -1.24
CA THR A 46 -0.69 6.62 -2.13
C THR A 46 -0.68 7.95 -2.89
N ILE A 47 -1.79 8.30 -3.55
CA ILE A 47 -1.90 9.55 -4.31
C ILE A 47 -1.78 10.76 -3.37
N GLY A 48 -2.54 10.76 -2.26
CA GLY A 48 -2.55 11.88 -1.31
C GLY A 48 -1.23 12.09 -0.57
N ARG A 49 -0.31 11.10 -0.57
CA ARG A 49 1.00 11.23 0.05
C ARG A 49 2.12 11.57 -0.94
N LEU A 50 1.96 11.21 -2.22
CA LEU A 50 2.97 11.45 -3.25
C LEU A 50 2.80 12.79 -3.96
N PHE A 51 1.57 13.31 -4.06
CA PHE A 51 1.26 14.53 -4.80
C PHE A 51 0.71 15.64 -3.90
N PHE A 52 0.94 16.90 -4.28
CA PHE A 52 0.59 18.10 -3.51
C PHE A 52 -0.21 19.11 -4.34
N GLU A 53 -0.59 20.25 -3.74
CA GLU A 53 -1.52 21.26 -4.28
C GLU A 53 -1.20 21.79 -5.69
N ARG A 54 0.04 21.62 -6.19
CA ARG A 54 0.47 22.14 -7.48
C ARG A 54 0.75 21.05 -8.52
N ASP A 55 0.49 19.80 -8.18
CA ASP A 55 0.71 18.68 -9.09
C ASP A 55 -0.54 18.43 -9.95
N LEU A 56 -0.32 18.14 -11.23
CA LEU A 56 -1.39 17.74 -12.15
C LEU A 56 -1.58 16.23 -12.07
N ILE A 57 -2.77 15.81 -11.66
CA ILE A 57 -3.19 14.40 -11.68
C ILE A 57 -4.10 14.19 -12.89
N VAL A 58 -3.68 13.33 -13.81
CA VAL A 58 -4.51 12.90 -14.95
C VAL A 58 -4.98 11.48 -14.69
N TYR A 59 -6.28 11.24 -14.82
CA TYR A 59 -6.90 9.94 -14.64
C TYR A 59 -7.73 9.57 -15.86
N ASP A 60 -7.92 8.27 -16.08
CA ASP A 60 -8.75 7.77 -17.17
C ASP A 60 -10.24 7.99 -16.85
N SER A 61 -11.01 8.49 -17.81
CA SER A 61 -12.43 8.80 -17.66
C SER A 61 -13.36 7.59 -17.78
N LEU A 62 -12.83 6.38 -18.02
CA LEU A 62 -13.60 5.15 -18.19
C LEU A 62 -14.04 4.60 -16.82
N LEU A 63 -14.92 5.34 -16.15
CA LEU A 63 -15.66 4.88 -14.99
C LEU A 63 -17.16 5.21 -15.22
N PRO A 64 -18.09 4.28 -14.92
CA PRO A 64 -19.53 4.52 -15.00
C PRO A 64 -20.03 5.56 -13.98
#